data_AF-A0A529HJF5-F1
#
_entry.id   AF-A0A529HJF5-F1
#
_cell.length_a   1.000
_cell.length_b   1.000
_cell.length_c   1.000
_cell.angle_alpha   90.00
_cell.angle_beta   90.00
_cell.angle_gamma   90.00
#
_symmetry.space_group_name_H-M   'P 1'
#
loop_
_entity.id
_entity.type
_entity.pdbx_description
1 polymer ?
#
loop_
_entity_poly.entity_id
_entity_poly.type
_entity_poly.pdbx_seq_one_letter_code
_entity_poly.pdbx_strand_id
1 'polypeptide(L)' 'MHTILQPEGWAKPIGYANGVAARGRLVFVGGQV' A
#
# COMPACT_ATOMS: atom_id res chain seq x y z
N MET A 1 -13.43 -5.88 -3.39
CA MET A 1 -12.17 -6.17 -2.66
C MET A 1 -11.08 -5.23 -3.15
N HIS A 2 -10.11 -4.92 -2.30
CA HIS A 2 -8.91 -4.15 -2.62
C HIS A 2 -7.67 -5.01 -2.39
N THR A 3 -6.53 -4.63 -2.97
CA THR A 3 -5.26 -5.32 -2.77
C THR A 3 -4.32 -4.43 -1.96
N ILE A 4 -3.79 -4.96 -0.87
CA ILE A 4 -2.76 -4.29 -0.07
C ILE A 4 -1.42 -4.41 -0.79
N LEU A 5 -0.69 -3.30 -0.93
CA LEU A 5 0.62 -3.24 -1.55
C LEU A 5 1.68 -3.08 -0.46
N GLN A 6 2.59 -4.06 -0.38
CA GLN A 6 3.74 -4.07 0.53
C GLN A 6 4.97 -4.51 -0.27
N PRO A 7 5.84 -3.59 -0.70
CA PRO A 7 7.03 -3.95 -1.45
C PRO A 7 7.93 -4.90 -0.66
N GLU A 8 8.57 -5.82 -1.37
CA GLU A 8 9.53 -6.74 -0.77
C GLU A 8 10.71 -5.96 -0.17
N GLY A 9 11.19 -6.43 0.99
CA GLY A 9 12.32 -5.82 1.70
C GLY A 9 11.97 -4.57 2.51
N TRP A 10 10.75 -4.04 2.43
CA TRP A 10 10.32 -2.93 3.28
C TRP A 10 10.01 -3.41 4.69
N ALA A 11 10.25 -2.53 5.67
CA ALA A 11 9.81 -2.78 7.04
C ALA A 11 8.28 -2.97 7.07
N LYS A 12 7.81 -3.90 7.91
CA LYS A 12 6.37 -4.12 8.09
C LYS A 12 5.73 -2.83 8.65
N PRO A 13 4.74 -2.24 7.97
CA PRO A 13 4.10 -1.04 8.49
C PRO A 13 3.25 -1.36 9.73
N ILE A 14 3.19 -0.39 10.65
CA ILE A 14 2.45 -0.51 11.92
C ILE A 14 1.23 0.39 11.84
N GLY A 15 0.04 -0.22 11.77
CA GLY A 15 -1.23 0.52 11.75
C GLY A 15 -1.61 1.16 10.41
N TYR A 16 -0.85 0.91 9.33
CA TYR A 16 -1.18 1.37 7.97
C TYR A 16 -0.68 0.40 6.88
N ALA A 17 -1.02 0.68 5.62
CA ALA A 17 -0.50 -0.01 4.44
C ALA A 17 0.39 0.91 3.60
N ASN A 18 1.51 0.41 3.06
CA ASN A 18 2.38 1.20 2.18
C ASN A 18 1.65 1.64 0.91
N GLY A 19 0.69 0.84 0.43
CA GLY A 19 -0.30 1.30 -0.54
C GLY A 19 -1.51 0.37 -0.65
N VAL A 20 -2.51 0.82 -1.41
CA VAL A 20 -3.73 0.07 -1.72
C VAL A 20 -4.06 0.23 -3.21
N ALA A 21 -4.21 -0.89 -3.92
CA ALA A 21 -4.82 -0.93 -5.24
C ALA A 21 -6.33 -1.12 -5.12
N ALA A 22 -7.09 -0.15 -5.62
CA ALA A 22 -8.55 -0.15 -5.60
C ALA A 22 -9.12 -0.42 -6.99
N ARG A 23 -10.44 -0.65 -7.05
CA ARG A 23 -11.16 -0.81 -8.31
C ARG A 23 -10.99 0.44 -9.18
N GLY A 24 -10.96 0.24 -10.49
CA GLY A 24 -10.82 1.35 -11.44
C GLY A 24 -9.38 1.76 -11.70
N ARG A 25 -8.41 0.87 -11.41
CA ARG A 25 -6.97 1.10 -11.65
C ARG A 25 -6.42 2.29 -10.85
N LEU A 26 -6.97 2.48 -9.65
CA LEU A 26 -6.54 3.49 -8.70
C LEU A 26 -5.52 2.90 -7.73
N VAL A 27 -4.47 3.67 -7.46
CA VAL A 27 -3.45 3.34 -6.46
C VAL A 27 -3.34 4.50 -5.48
N PHE A 28 -3.47 4.18 -4.19
CA PHE A 28 -3.26 5.11 -3.09
C PHE A 28 -1.98 4.71 -2.37
N VAL A 29 -1.09 5.67 -2.12
CA VAL A 29 0.23 5.44 -1.51
C VAL A 29 0.24 6.07 -0.11
N GLY A 30 0.90 5.42 0.84
CA GLY A 30 1.23 6.02 2.14
C GLY A 30 2.26 7.15 2.02
N GLY A 31 2.67 7.73 3.15
CA GLY A 31 3.76 8.71 3.16
C GLY A 31 5.05 8.10 2.58
N GLN A 32 5.79 8.87 1.78
CA GLN A 32 7.09 8.46 1.20
C GLN A 32 8.18 9.38 1.75
N VAL A 33 9.38 8.83 1.92
CA VAL A 33 10.60 9.55 2.31
C VAL A 33 11.69 9.30 1.28
#